data_AF-A0AA49EU18-F1
#
_entry.id   AF-A0AA49EU18-F1
#
_cell.length_a   1.000
_cell.length_b   1.000
_cell.length_c   1.000
_cell.angle_alpha   90.00
_cell.angle_beta   90.00
_cell.angle_gamma   90.00
#
_symmetry.space_group_name_H-M   'P 1'
#
loop_
_entity.id
_entity.type
_entity.pdbx_description
1 polymer ?
#
loop_
_entity_poly.entity_id
_entity_poly.type
_entity_poly.pdbx_seq_one_letter_code
_entity_poly.pdbx_strand_id
1 'polypeptide(L)'
;MKSWTNRIDSTDRLTPQRFVFNAMTELFDSLSEDEIEMIRLRYLKRLTLSEVASRYSITERTVRNHTNPTVKQVKEIITRATETMNG
;
A
#
# COMPACT_ATOMS: atom_id res chain seq x y z
N MET A 1 -5.57 20.73 9.94
CA MET A 1 -6.21 19.55 9.31
C MET A 1 -6.53 18.54 10.40
N LYS A 2 -7.77 18.04 10.48
CA LYS A 2 -8.04 16.85 11.32
C LYS A 2 -7.32 15.66 10.67
N SER A 3 -6.51 14.92 11.44
CA SER A 3 -5.83 13.70 10.96
C SER A 3 -6.86 12.74 10.39
N TRP A 4 -6.53 12.03 9.30
CA TRP A 4 -7.43 11.01 8.73
C TRP A 4 -7.80 9.93 9.75
N THR A 5 -6.88 9.65 10.69
CA THR A 5 -7.12 8.76 11.83
C THR A 5 -8.22 9.26 12.77
N ASN A 6 -8.47 10.58 12.85
CA ASN A 6 -9.53 11.16 13.67
C ASN A 6 -10.94 10.93 13.07
N ARG A 7 -11.03 10.40 11.84
CA ARG A 7 -12.29 9.98 11.20
C ARG A 7 -12.57 8.48 11.38
N ILE A 8 -11.61 7.75 11.93
CA ILE A 8 -11.79 6.35 12.28
C ILE A 8 -12.57 6.34 13.59
N ASP A 9 -13.80 5.84 13.54
CA ASP A 9 -14.61 5.59 14.72
C ASP A 9 -13.80 4.74 15.72
N SER A 10 -13.65 5.23 16.96
CA SER A 10 -12.92 4.54 18.03
C SER A 10 -13.78 3.49 18.74
N THR A 11 -15.02 3.28 18.31
CA THR A 11 -15.80 2.11 18.71
C THR A 11 -15.26 0.88 17.97
N ASP A 12 -15.24 -0.29 18.61
CA ASP A 12 -14.78 -1.57 18.03
C ASP A 12 -15.64 -2.09 16.84
N ARG A 13 -16.42 -1.21 16.21
CA ARG A 13 -17.21 -1.52 15.03
C ARG A 13 -16.31 -1.49 13.79
N LEU A 14 -16.31 -2.58 13.05
CA LEU A 14 -15.55 -2.71 11.82
C LEU A 14 -16.19 -1.85 10.71
N THR A 15 -15.88 -0.56 10.71
CA THR A 15 -16.24 0.34 9.61
C THR A 15 -15.36 0.04 8.38
N PRO A 16 -15.83 0.29 7.14
CA PRO A 16 -15.00 0.11 5.94
C PRO A 16 -13.67 0.88 6.01
N GLN A 17 -13.67 2.06 6.63
CA GLN A 17 -12.45 2.84 6.86
C GLN A 17 -11.49 2.14 7.83
N ARG A 18 -12.02 1.55 8.92
CA ARG A 18 -11.22 0.75 9.86
C ARG A 18 -10.68 -0.52 9.21
N PHE A 19 -11.46 -1.19 8.37
CA PHE A 19 -11.02 -2.34 7.59
C PHE A 19 -9.84 -1.99 6.68
N VAL A 20 -9.97 -0.92 5.87
CA VAL A 20 -8.87 -0.47 5.00
C VAL A 20 -7.65 -0.10 5.81
N PHE A 21 -7.81 0.63 6.92
CA PHE A 21 -6.69 1.04 7.76
C PHE A 21 -5.95 -0.18 8.32
N ASN A 22 -6.66 -1.12 8.95
CA ASN A 22 -6.05 -2.31 9.55
C ASN A 22 -5.37 -3.19 8.50
N ALA A 23 -6.03 -3.44 7.36
CA ALA A 23 -5.49 -4.28 6.30
C ALA A 23 -4.26 -3.64 5.62
N MET A 24 -4.26 -2.31 5.44
CA MET A 24 -3.09 -1.61 4.91
C MET A 24 -1.95 -1.60 5.93
N THR A 25 -2.22 -1.38 7.22
CA THR A 25 -1.20 -1.48 8.28
C THR A 25 -0.56 -2.86 8.30
N GLU A 26 -1.35 -3.92 8.37
CA GLU A 26 -0.84 -5.30 8.36
C GLU A 26 -0.01 -5.60 7.10
N LEU A 27 -0.49 -5.15 5.93
CA LEU A 27 0.24 -5.29 4.68
C LEU A 27 1.62 -4.60 4.76
N PHE A 28 1.66 -3.33 5.14
CA PHE A 28 2.91 -2.57 5.14
C PHE A 28 3.86 -2.98 6.28
N ASP A 29 3.36 -3.43 7.43
CA ASP A 29 4.17 -3.97 8.53
C ASP A 29 4.85 -5.30 8.15
N SER A 30 4.33 -6.01 7.15
CA SER A 30 4.94 -7.25 6.64
C SER A 30 6.08 -7.03 5.65
N LEU A 31 6.27 -5.79 5.16
CA LEU A 31 7.27 -5.47 4.14
C LEU A 31 8.59 -5.03 4.78
N SER A 32 9.69 -5.29 4.07
CA SER A 32 10.98 -4.71 4.42
C SER A 32 11.03 -3.20 4.12
N GLU A 33 11.93 -2.47 4.79
CA GLU A 33 12.15 -1.04 4.54
C GLU A 33 12.49 -0.75 3.07
N ASP A 34 13.27 -1.65 2.43
CA ASP A 34 13.62 -1.54 1.02
C ASP A 34 12.40 -1.70 0.10
N GLU A 35 11.50 -2.64 0.39
CA GLU A 35 10.27 -2.82 -0.37
C GLU A 35 9.35 -1.61 -0.25
N ILE A 36 9.23 -1.07 0.98
CA ILE A 36 8.48 0.16 1.24
C ILE A 36 9.06 1.33 0.43
N GLU A 37 10.39 1.51 0.45
CA GLU A 37 11.02 2.61 -0.29
C GLU A 37 10.92 2.39 -1.81
N MET A 38 11.04 1.16 -2.33
CA MET A 38 10.83 0.87 -3.75
C MET A 38 9.40 1.23 -4.19
N ILE A 39 8.38 0.91 -3.37
CA ILE A 39 7.00 1.31 -3.64
C ILE A 39 6.85 2.83 -3.63
N ARG A 40 7.44 3.50 -2.63
CA ARG A 40 7.41 4.96 -2.52
C ARG A 40 8.06 5.62 -3.73
N LEU A 41 9.22 5.16 -4.17
CA LEU A 41 9.92 5.68 -5.34
C LEU A 41 9.11 5.49 -6.62
N ARG A 42 8.51 4.31 -6.81
CA ARG A 42 7.72 4.00 -8.00
C ARG A 42 6.39 4.76 -8.07
N TYR A 43 5.64 4.81 -6.98
CA TYR A 43 4.23 5.24 -7.02
C TYR A 43 3.98 6.61 -6.39
N LEU A 44 4.80 7.03 -5.42
CA LEU A 44 4.67 8.37 -4.81
C LEU A 44 5.60 9.38 -5.48
N LYS A 45 6.84 8.99 -5.78
CA LYS A 45 7.82 9.84 -6.49
C LYS A 45 7.78 9.69 -8.01
N ARG A 46 7.02 8.71 -8.52
CA ARG A 46 6.77 8.48 -9.96
C ARG A 46 8.03 8.22 -10.80
N LEU A 47 9.10 7.70 -10.19
CA LEU A 47 10.29 7.27 -10.94
C LEU A 47 9.92 6.06 -11.80
N THR A 48 10.52 5.95 -12.97
CA THR A 48 10.47 4.79 -13.85
C THR A 48 11.11 3.54 -13.21
N LEU A 49 10.85 2.37 -13.79
CA LEU A 49 11.49 1.13 -13.33
C LEU A 49 13.01 1.19 -13.47
N SER A 50 13.51 1.76 -14.57
CA SER A 50 14.94 1.92 -14.83
C SER A 50 15.62 2.80 -13.78
N GLU A 51 14.98 3.91 -13.41
CA GLU A 51 15.52 4.82 -12.38
C GLU A 51 15.59 4.16 -11.00
N VAL A 52 14.57 3.39 -10.62
CA VAL A 52 14.59 2.64 -9.35
C VAL A 52 15.60 1.50 -9.41
N ALA A 53 15.63 0.73 -10.49
CA ALA A 53 16.58 -0.35 -10.72
C ALA A 53 18.04 0.15 -10.60
N SER A 54 18.33 1.32 -11.17
CA SER A 54 19.66 1.96 -11.10
C SER A 54 20.08 2.31 -9.68
N ARG A 55 19.16 2.77 -8.82
CA ARG A 55 19.46 3.13 -7.41
C ARG A 55 19.86 1.93 -6.56
N TYR A 56 19.24 0.78 -6.82
CA TYR A 56 19.49 -0.45 -6.06
C TYR A 56 20.49 -1.38 -6.75
N SER A 57 21.03 -1.00 -7.92
CA SER A 57 21.88 -1.87 -8.76
C SER A 57 21.25 -3.24 -9.04
N ILE A 58 19.94 -3.25 -9.32
CA ILE A 58 19.16 -4.45 -9.66
C ILE A 58 18.51 -4.32 -11.04
N THR A 59 17.81 -5.37 -11.48
CA THR A 59 17.06 -5.31 -12.75
C THR A 59 15.66 -4.72 -12.57
N GLU A 60 15.10 -4.15 -13.63
CA GLU A 60 13.69 -3.73 -13.63
C GLU A 60 12.72 -4.86 -13.29
N ARG A 61 13.06 -6.10 -13.70
CA ARG A 61 12.27 -7.29 -13.36
C ARG A 61 12.25 -7.51 -11.85
N THR A 62 13.40 -7.36 -11.20
CA THR A 62 13.52 -7.46 -9.74
C THR A 62 12.66 -6.38 -9.06
N VAL A 63 12.72 -5.12 -9.53
CA VAL A 63 11.85 -4.05 -9.00
C VAL A 63 10.37 -4.42 -9.12
N ARG A 64 9.93 -4.93 -10.29
CA ARG A 64 8.54 -5.39 -10.47
C ARG A 64 8.17 -6.51 -9.50
N ASN A 65 9.07 -7.46 -9.28
CA ASN A 65 8.81 -8.58 -8.37
C ASN A 65 8.62 -8.11 -6.92
N HIS A 66 9.32 -7.05 -6.49
CA HIS A 66 9.11 -6.45 -5.17
C HIS A 66 7.82 -5.61 -5.11
N THR A 67 7.53 -4.80 -6.14
CA THR A 67 6.43 -3.83 -6.03
C THR A 67 5.07 -4.36 -6.47
N ASN A 68 5.01 -5.26 -7.45
CA ASN A 68 3.74 -5.71 -8.04
C ASN A 68 2.85 -6.49 -7.06
N PRO A 69 3.38 -7.42 -6.23
CA PRO A 69 2.56 -8.16 -5.27
C PRO A 69 1.85 -7.21 -4.30
N THR A 70 2.56 -6.24 -3.72
CA THR A 70 1.97 -5.27 -2.79
C THR A 70 0.91 -4.42 -3.48
N VAL A 71 1.18 -3.90 -4.69
CA VAL A 71 0.20 -3.11 -5.45
C VAL A 71 -1.06 -3.92 -5.76
N LYS A 72 -0.92 -5.22 -6.04
CA LYS A 72 -2.06 -6.11 -6.24
C LYS A 72 -2.89 -6.23 -4.97
N GLN A 73 -2.26 -6.47 -3.81
CA GLN A 73 -2.93 -6.58 -2.52
C GLN A 73 -3.62 -5.27 -2.10
N VAL A 74 -2.99 -4.11 -2.33
CA VAL A 74 -3.62 -2.79 -2.09
C VAL A 74 -4.91 -2.65 -2.90
N LYS A 75 -4.91 -3.04 -4.18
CA LYS A 75 -6.12 -3.00 -5.01
C LYS A 75 -7.22 -3.92 -4.45
N GLU A 76 -6.86 -5.13 -4.05
CA GLU A 76 -7.81 -6.10 -3.46
C GLU A 76 -8.44 -5.57 -2.16
N ILE A 77 -7.65 -4.92 -1.28
CA ILE A 77 -8.14 -4.28 -0.05
C ILE A 77 -9.18 -3.19 -0.38
N ILE A 78 -8.87 -2.31 -1.33
CA ILE A 78 -9.77 -1.22 -1.75
C ILE A 78 -11.06 -1.77 -2.37
N THR A 79 -10.96 -2.79 -3.21
CA THR A 79 -12.13 -3.44 -3.83
C THR A 79 -13.06 -4.01 -2.76
N ARG A 80 -12.54 -4.81 -1.82
CA ARG A 80 -13.34 -5.40 -0.73
C ARG A 80 -14.00 -4.34 0.15
N ALA A 81 -13.27 -3.27 0.47
CA ALA A 81 -13.81 -2.17 1.25
C ALA A 81 -14.97 -1.47 0.53
N THR A 82 -14.86 -1.31 -0.79
CA THR A 82 -15.91 -0.69 -1.62
C THR A 82 -17.14 -1.59 -1.73
N GLU A 83 -16.95 -2.91 -1.89
CA GLU A 83 -18.05 -3.89 -1.89
C GLU A 83 -18.79 -3.88 -0.55
N THR A 84 -18.05 -3.81 0.56
CA THR A 84 -18.62 -3.74 1.93
C THR A 84 -19.40 -2.44 2.18
N MET A 85 -19.11 -1.36 1.43
CA MET A 85 -19.80 -0.06 1.55
C MET A 85 -21.09 0.03 0.73
N ASN A 86 -21.24 -0.80 -0.31
CA ASN A 86 -22.36 -0.77 -1.24
C ASN A 86 -23.36 -1.91 -1.01
N GLY A 87 -23.09 -2.80 -0.05
CA GLY A 87 -23.95 -3.92 0.36
C GLY A 87 -24.85 -3.59 1.54
#